data_AF-A0A139ISW0-F1
#
_entry.id   AF-A0A139ISW0-F1
#
_cell.length_a   1.000
_cell.length_b   1.000
_cell.length_c   1.000
_cell.angle_alpha   90.00
_cell.angle_beta   90.00
_cell.angle_gamma   90.00
#
_symmetry.space_group_name_H-M   'P 1'
#
loop_
_entity.id
_entity.type
_entity.pdbx_description
1 polymer ?
#
loop_
_entity_poly.entity_id
_entity_poly.type
_entity_poly.pdbx_seq_one_letter_code
_entity_poly.pdbx_strand_id
1 'polypeptide(L)'
;MNVRGGHGTKKEDDGLTDDVLNSGEDQDEEDEEDDSENDDFDDCGPSLANLRDDMDDDSEASSDSDGSIDSRPSVRGYLLRVSMMTTSPPRISRILRVPAHLTFLQLHAVLPRAFDWASSHAWKFTVSTCTSATSNPKTVRELISDPPLWSLEESAGDYKLSDIFENPKTMQKGIMVEYLYDFGDM
;
A
#
# COMPACT_ATOMS: atom_id res chain seq x y z
N MET A 1 32.42 -19.67 43.42
CA MET A 1 31.76 -19.34 44.70
C MET A 1 30.59 -18.42 44.38
N ASN A 2 29.37 -18.87 44.69
CA ASN A 2 28.07 -18.18 44.88
C ASN A 2 27.64 -17.10 43.86
N VAL A 3 26.36 -16.86 43.55
CA VAL A 3 25.16 -16.98 44.36
C VAL A 3 23.97 -17.32 43.44
N ARG A 4 23.17 -18.28 43.91
CA ARG A 4 21.90 -18.72 43.36
C ARG A 4 20.81 -17.91 44.08
N GLY A 5 19.94 -17.23 43.35
CA GLY A 5 18.74 -16.59 43.88
C GLY A 5 17.75 -16.44 42.72
N GLY A 6 16.46 -16.74 42.83
CA GLY A 6 15.65 -17.05 43.99
C GLY A 6 14.21 -16.66 43.62
N HIS A 7 13.31 -17.63 43.70
CA HIS A 7 11.86 -17.53 43.90
C HIS A 7 11.10 -16.22 43.67
N GLY A 8 10.06 -16.32 42.84
CA GLY A 8 8.85 -15.50 42.93
C GLY A 8 7.66 -16.21 42.27
N THR A 9 6.93 -17.03 43.03
CA THR A 9 5.58 -17.52 42.70
C THR A 9 4.55 -16.70 43.47
N LYS A 10 3.41 -16.37 42.81
CA LYS A 10 2.11 -15.87 43.31
C LYS A 10 1.53 -14.91 42.24
N LYS A 11 0.27 -14.92 41.81
CA LYS A 11 -1.07 -15.27 42.36
C LYS A 11 -1.98 -15.44 41.10
N GLU A 12 -2.78 -16.47 40.91
CA GLU A 12 -4.16 -16.65 41.44
C GLU A 12 -4.94 -15.33 41.57
N ASP A 13 -5.74 -15.01 40.54
CA ASP A 13 -6.94 -14.19 40.71
C ASP A 13 -8.06 -14.78 39.85
N ASP A 14 -9.15 -15.07 40.54
CA ASP A 14 -10.35 -15.77 40.11
C ASP A 14 -11.42 -14.70 39.86
N GLY A 15 -11.87 -14.57 38.61
CA GLY A 15 -12.82 -13.52 38.24
C GLY A 15 -13.86 -14.00 37.23
N LEU A 16 -14.86 -14.72 37.73
CA LEU A 16 -16.18 -14.88 37.12
C LEU A 16 -16.81 -13.53 36.76
N THR A 17 -17.45 -13.44 35.58
CA THR A 17 -18.79 -12.84 35.32
C THR A 17 -19.07 -13.07 33.82
N ASP A 18 -19.94 -14.01 33.46
CA ASP A 18 -21.40 -13.89 33.32
C ASP A 18 -21.78 -13.88 31.84
N ASP A 19 -22.39 -14.99 31.45
CA ASP A 19 -23.10 -15.21 30.20
C ASP A 19 -24.14 -14.11 29.95
N VAL A 20 -23.88 -13.23 28.99
CA VAL A 20 -24.91 -12.37 28.40
C VAL A 20 -25.36 -13.02 27.09
N LEU A 21 -26.41 -13.83 27.22
CA LEU A 21 -27.27 -14.24 26.11
C LEU A 21 -28.00 -12.99 25.60
N ASN A 22 -27.51 -12.37 24.52
CA ASN A 22 -28.28 -11.37 23.79
C ASN A 22 -29.08 -12.07 22.69
N SER A 23 -30.36 -12.29 23.02
CA SER A 23 -31.43 -12.77 22.16
C SER A 23 -31.99 -11.63 21.29
N GLY A 24 -32.30 -11.94 20.03
CA GLY A 24 -33.14 -11.12 19.16
C GLY A 24 -32.37 -9.98 18.49
N GLU A 25 -32.67 -9.58 17.27
CA GLU A 25 -33.96 -9.62 16.58
C GLU A 25 -33.73 -9.78 15.07
N ASP A 26 -34.68 -10.47 14.45
CA ASP A 26 -34.96 -10.48 13.02
C ASP A 26 -35.07 -9.05 12.49
N GLN A 27 -34.33 -8.72 11.42
CA GLN A 27 -34.64 -7.57 10.55
C GLN A 27 -34.36 -7.95 9.09
N ASP A 28 -35.45 -8.38 8.47
CA ASP A 28 -35.95 -7.96 7.17
C ASP A 28 -34.95 -7.95 5.99
N GLU A 29 -35.02 -9.04 5.23
CA GLU A 29 -34.62 -9.11 3.83
C GLU A 29 -35.59 -8.25 3.00
N GLU A 30 -35.22 -7.00 2.71
CA GLU A 30 -35.83 -6.25 1.60
C GLU A 30 -34.91 -6.38 0.37
N ASP A 31 -35.33 -7.27 -0.53
CA ASP A 31 -34.90 -7.36 -1.92
C ASP A 31 -35.24 -6.03 -2.62
N GLU A 32 -34.24 -5.19 -2.87
CA GLU A 32 -34.34 -4.10 -3.84
C GLU A 32 -33.69 -4.55 -5.15
N GLU A 33 -34.54 -4.97 -6.09
CA GLU A 33 -34.19 -5.14 -7.50
C GLU A 33 -33.92 -3.76 -8.11
N ASP A 34 -32.66 -3.34 -8.17
CA ASP A 34 -32.24 -2.15 -8.91
C ASP A 34 -31.94 -2.52 -10.37
N ASP A 35 -33.02 -2.52 -11.17
CA ASP A 35 -33.02 -2.48 -12.63
C ASP A 35 -32.43 -1.14 -13.11
N SER A 36 -31.11 -0.97 -13.02
CA SER A 36 -30.42 0.11 -13.72
C SER A 36 -30.17 -0.29 -15.17
N GLU A 37 -31.05 0.23 -16.01
CA GLU A 37 -31.06 0.16 -17.46
C GLU A 37 -29.67 0.48 -18.04
N ASN A 38 -29.24 -0.38 -18.97
CA ASN A 38 -28.02 -0.18 -19.75
C ASN A 38 -28.16 1.09 -20.58
N ASP A 39 -27.53 2.18 -20.13
CA ASP A 39 -27.30 3.33 -20.98
C ASP A 39 -26.26 2.96 -22.06
N ASP A 40 -26.77 2.69 -23.26
CA ASP A 40 -26.07 2.67 -24.53
C ASP A 40 -25.22 3.94 -24.69
N PHE A 41 -23.97 3.91 -24.21
CA PHE A 41 -23.03 5.00 -24.44
C PHE A 41 -22.47 4.89 -25.85
N ASP A 42 -23.00 5.74 -26.72
CA ASP A 42 -22.63 5.94 -28.10
C ASP A 42 -21.11 5.88 -28.35
N ASP A 43 -20.78 4.96 -29.25
CA ASP A 43 -19.57 4.89 -30.05
C ASP A 43 -19.22 6.27 -30.66
N CYS A 44 -18.31 6.99 -30.01
CA CYS A 44 -17.64 8.14 -30.59
C CYS A 44 -16.14 7.84 -30.72
N GLY A 45 -15.81 6.85 -31.56
CA GLY A 45 -14.46 6.66 -32.04
C GLY A 45 -13.94 7.90 -32.78
N PRO A 46 -12.81 8.51 -32.38
CA PRO A 46 -12.20 9.54 -33.19
C PRO A 46 -11.62 8.92 -34.46
N SER A 47 -12.20 9.32 -35.59
CA SER A 47 -11.75 9.01 -36.95
C SER A 47 -10.25 9.29 -37.12
N LEU A 48 -9.46 8.22 -37.26
CA LEU A 48 -8.03 8.24 -37.60
C LEU A 48 -7.82 8.51 -39.10
N ALA A 49 -8.30 9.66 -39.57
CA ALA A 49 -8.01 10.16 -40.90
C ALA A 49 -7.18 11.44 -40.78
N ASN A 50 -5.85 11.30 -40.89
CA ASN A 50 -4.85 12.29 -41.35
C ASN A 50 -3.48 11.61 -41.17
N LEU A 51 -3.06 10.74 -42.08
CA LEU A 51 -2.54 11.06 -43.42
C LEU A 51 -1.35 12.04 -43.35
N ARG A 52 -0.16 11.45 -43.23
CA ARG A 52 1.10 11.76 -43.94
C ARG A 52 1.32 13.23 -44.35
N ASP A 53 2.39 13.81 -43.82
CA ASP A 53 3.28 14.64 -44.64
C ASP A 53 4.74 14.36 -44.27
N ASP A 54 5.46 13.93 -45.31
CA ASP A 54 6.90 13.80 -45.45
C ASP A 54 7.61 15.12 -45.10
N MET A 55 8.65 15.04 -44.26
CA MET A 55 9.70 16.06 -44.24
C MET A 55 11.02 15.40 -43.84
N ASP A 56 11.75 14.95 -44.87
CA ASP A 56 13.18 14.68 -44.81
C ASP A 56 13.90 16.03 -44.57
N ASP A 57 14.38 16.24 -43.34
CA ASP A 57 15.36 17.30 -43.06
C ASP A 57 16.66 16.67 -42.52
N ASP A 58 17.60 16.55 -43.45
CA ASP A 58 18.93 15.99 -43.33
C ASP A 58 19.85 17.03 -42.63
N SER A 59 19.72 17.13 -41.30
CA SER A 59 20.52 18.02 -40.48
C SER A 59 21.60 17.24 -39.71
N GLU A 60 22.75 17.06 -40.37
CA GLU A 60 23.97 16.50 -39.78
C GLU A 60 24.59 17.47 -38.75
N ALA A 61 24.17 17.37 -37.49
CA ALA A 61 24.77 18.10 -36.38
C ALA A 61 25.86 17.25 -35.70
N SER A 62 27.11 17.65 -35.93
CA SER A 62 28.32 17.18 -35.27
C SER A 62 28.20 17.22 -33.75
N SER A 63 28.00 16.05 -33.14
CA SER A 63 28.09 15.85 -31.69
C SER A 63 29.56 15.80 -31.27
N ASP A 64 30.14 16.97 -31.02
CA ASP A 64 31.25 17.11 -30.10
C ASP A 64 30.80 16.54 -28.75
N SER A 65 31.29 15.33 -28.48
CA SER A 65 31.09 14.60 -27.24
C SER A 65 31.91 15.28 -26.14
N ASP A 66 31.47 16.47 -25.73
CA ASP A 66 31.93 17.08 -24.50
C ASP A 66 31.53 16.14 -23.37
N GLY A 67 32.53 15.57 -22.72
CA GLY A 67 32.41 14.61 -21.62
C GLY A 67 31.89 15.28 -20.36
N SER A 68 30.72 15.93 -20.45
CA SER A 68 29.89 16.25 -19.30
C SER A 68 29.47 14.91 -18.73
N ILE A 69 30.23 14.48 -17.72
CA ILE A 69 29.90 13.34 -16.85
C ILE A 69 28.47 13.62 -16.39
N ASP A 70 27.55 12.95 -17.08
CA ASP A 70 26.11 13.13 -17.05
C ASP A 70 25.71 12.96 -15.60
N SER A 71 25.69 14.07 -14.86
CA SER A 71 25.32 14.13 -13.45
C SER A 71 23.81 14.06 -13.36
N ARG A 72 23.21 13.17 -14.18
CA ARG A 72 21.85 12.71 -14.03
C ARG A 72 21.77 12.22 -12.60
N PRO A 73 20.92 12.84 -11.76
CA PRO A 73 20.77 12.39 -10.39
C PRO A 73 20.49 10.89 -10.46
N SER A 74 21.33 10.08 -9.83
CA SER A 74 21.15 8.64 -9.75
C SER A 74 19.71 8.41 -9.33
N VAL A 75 18.88 7.92 -10.24
CA VAL A 75 17.44 7.77 -10.02
C VAL A 75 17.28 6.64 -9.04
N ARG A 76 17.30 6.98 -7.76
CA ARG A 76 17.03 6.04 -6.68
C ARG A 76 15.63 5.47 -6.88
N GLY A 77 15.52 4.16 -6.69
CA GLY A 77 14.27 3.45 -6.80
C GLY A 77 14.18 2.39 -5.72
N TYR A 78 12.95 2.04 -5.35
CA TYR A 78 12.65 1.01 -4.38
C TYR A 78 12.16 -0.25 -5.08
N LEU A 79 12.50 -1.40 -4.48
CA LEU A 79 11.93 -2.69 -4.84
C LEU A 79 10.94 -3.08 -3.74
N LEU A 80 9.65 -2.83 -3.99
CA LEU A 80 8.58 -3.06 -3.03
C LEU A 80 7.99 -4.46 -3.23
N ARG A 81 7.90 -5.24 -2.15
CA ARG A 81 7.13 -6.50 -2.16
C ARG A 81 5.77 -6.25 -1.52
N VAL A 82 4.73 -6.27 -2.34
CA VAL A 82 3.34 -6.08 -1.91
C VAL A 82 2.67 -7.44 -1.78
N SER A 83 2.05 -7.72 -0.63
CA SER A 83 1.40 -9.00 -0.36
C SER A 83 -0.01 -8.78 0.19
N MET A 84 -0.99 -9.53 -0.32
CA MET A 84 -2.36 -9.50 0.23
C MET A 84 -2.39 -10.23 1.58
N MET A 85 -3.02 -9.62 2.58
CA MET A 85 -3.10 -10.20 3.94
C MET A 85 -4.31 -11.10 4.16
N THR A 86 -5.40 -10.89 3.42
CA THR A 86 -6.70 -11.54 3.63
C THR A 86 -6.83 -12.93 3.00
N THR A 87 -5.89 -13.32 2.12
CA THR A 87 -5.95 -14.62 1.42
C THR A 87 -5.29 -15.73 2.23
N SER A 88 -5.97 -16.90 2.30
CA SER A 88 -5.36 -18.12 2.82
C SER A 88 -4.18 -18.54 1.92
N PRO A 89 -3.16 -19.24 2.45
CA PRO A 89 -2.04 -19.69 1.64
C PRO A 89 -2.51 -20.52 0.42
N PRO A 90 -1.98 -20.25 -0.79
CA PRO A 90 -0.85 -19.37 -1.09
C PRO A 90 -1.23 -17.88 -1.18
N ARG A 91 -0.42 -17.02 -0.53
CA ARG A 91 -0.63 -15.57 -0.55
C ARG A 91 -0.25 -14.98 -1.91
N ILE A 92 -1.15 -14.18 -2.46
CA ILE A 92 -0.88 -13.39 -3.66
C ILE A 92 0.11 -12.26 -3.31
N SER A 93 1.22 -12.20 -4.05
CA SER A 93 2.21 -11.12 -3.89
C SER A 93 2.75 -10.65 -5.25
N ARG A 94 3.22 -9.39 -5.27
CA ARG A 94 3.80 -8.71 -6.43
C ARG A 94 5.08 -7.98 -6.00
N ILE A 95 6.05 -7.91 -6.90
CA ILE A 95 7.27 -7.13 -6.71
C ILE A 95 7.22 -5.95 -7.67
N LEU A 96 7.28 -4.73 -7.14
CA LEU A 96 7.19 -3.49 -7.90
C LEU A 96 8.52 -2.73 -7.81
N ARG A 97 9.04 -2.29 -8.97
CA ARG A 97 10.16 -1.36 -9.02
C ARG A 97 9.62 0.04 -9.24
N VAL A 98 9.75 0.90 -8.24
CA VAL A 98 9.18 2.26 -8.27
C VAL A 98 10.25 3.32 -8.04
N PRO A 99 10.16 4.50 -8.68
CA PRO A 99 11.05 5.62 -8.39
C PRO A 99 10.90 6.11 -6.94
N ALA A 100 11.99 6.57 -6.33
CA ALA A 100 11.97 7.03 -4.94
C ALA A 100 11.14 8.32 -4.74
N HIS A 101 11.03 9.14 -5.78
CA HIS A 101 10.29 10.41 -5.75
C HIS A 101 8.79 10.25 -5.97
N LEU A 102 8.31 9.01 -6.14
CA LEU A 102 6.92 8.70 -6.39
C LEU A 102 6.07 9.02 -5.14
N THR A 103 4.89 9.60 -5.31
CA THR A 103 3.99 9.95 -4.19
C THR A 103 3.06 8.79 -3.84
N PHE A 104 2.47 8.77 -2.65
CA PHE A 104 1.52 7.70 -2.30
C PHE A 104 0.29 7.68 -3.19
N LEU A 105 -0.18 8.83 -3.67
CA LEU A 105 -1.24 8.93 -4.68
C LEU A 105 -0.83 8.26 -6.00
N GLN A 106 0.41 8.48 -6.45
CA GLN A 106 0.94 7.80 -7.63
C GLN A 106 1.12 6.30 -7.38
N LEU A 107 1.49 5.89 -6.16
CA LEU A 107 1.64 4.48 -5.79
C LEU A 107 0.27 3.79 -5.82
N HIS A 108 -0.76 4.46 -5.30
CA HIS A 108 -2.13 4.01 -5.42
C HIS A 108 -2.49 3.77 -6.88
N ALA A 109 -2.22 4.69 -7.82
CA ALA A 109 -2.55 4.46 -9.24
C ALA A 109 -1.84 3.25 -9.89
N VAL A 110 -0.71 2.78 -9.31
CA VAL A 110 0.03 1.60 -9.77
C VAL A 110 -0.55 0.30 -9.18
N LEU A 111 -1.06 0.33 -7.94
CA LEU A 111 -1.45 -0.86 -7.20
C LEU A 111 -2.65 -1.61 -7.82
N PRO A 112 -3.81 -0.98 -8.13
CA PRO A 112 -4.91 -1.64 -8.82
C PRO A 112 -4.47 -2.28 -10.13
N ARG A 113 -3.62 -1.61 -10.92
CA ARG A 113 -3.10 -2.20 -12.18
C ARG A 113 -2.22 -3.42 -11.95
N ALA A 114 -1.42 -3.43 -10.88
CA ALA A 114 -0.54 -4.56 -10.56
C ALA A 114 -1.30 -5.80 -10.04
N PHE A 115 -2.49 -5.57 -9.48
CA PHE A 115 -3.37 -6.60 -8.94
C PHE A 115 -4.62 -6.88 -9.79
N ASP A 116 -4.76 -6.18 -10.92
CA ASP A 116 -5.91 -6.25 -11.83
C ASP A 116 -7.25 -5.90 -11.14
N TRP A 117 -7.22 -4.87 -10.29
CA TRP A 117 -8.40 -4.31 -9.64
C TRP A 117 -8.94 -3.11 -10.43
N ALA A 118 -10.26 -2.95 -10.45
CA ALA A 118 -10.90 -1.72 -10.87
C ALA A 118 -10.45 -0.58 -9.94
N SER A 119 -10.34 0.66 -10.43
CA SER A 119 -9.93 1.84 -9.65
C SER A 119 -11.14 2.66 -9.17
N SER A 120 -12.17 1.97 -8.68
CA SER A 120 -13.48 2.56 -8.31
C SER A 120 -13.67 2.74 -6.81
N HIS A 121 -12.86 2.08 -5.96
CA HIS A 121 -13.10 2.04 -4.53
C HIS A 121 -12.20 3.01 -3.75
N ALA A 122 -12.66 3.37 -2.56
CA ALA A 122 -11.88 4.16 -1.61
C ALA A 122 -10.67 3.36 -1.10
N TRP A 123 -9.64 4.08 -0.67
CA TRP A 123 -8.37 3.48 -0.28
C TRP A 123 -7.66 4.32 0.76
N LYS A 124 -6.73 3.68 1.48
CA LYS A 124 -5.95 4.32 2.54
C LYS A 124 -4.59 3.68 2.70
N PHE A 125 -3.58 4.50 2.98
CA PHE A 125 -2.29 4.02 3.47
C PHE A 125 -2.16 4.27 4.97
N THR A 126 -1.65 3.26 5.66
CA THR A 126 -1.22 3.36 7.07
C THR A 126 0.26 3.02 7.13
N VAL A 127 1.06 3.91 7.71
CA VAL A 127 2.50 3.68 7.87
C VAL A 127 2.82 3.48 9.34
N SER A 128 3.46 2.35 9.61
CA SER A 128 3.82 1.91 10.95
C SER A 128 5.30 1.58 11.02
N THR A 129 5.94 1.91 12.14
CA THR A 129 7.31 1.50 12.43
C THR A 129 7.31 0.15 13.15
N CYS A 130 8.13 -0.80 12.72
CA CYS A 130 8.17 -2.14 13.30
C CYS A 130 9.28 -2.27 14.35
N THR A 131 9.04 -1.79 15.57
CA THR A 131 10.06 -1.75 16.66
C THR A 131 10.58 -3.12 17.13
N SER A 132 10.12 -4.24 16.57
CA SER A 132 10.46 -5.57 17.06
C SER A 132 11.82 -6.06 16.56
N ALA A 133 12.81 -5.94 17.46
CA ALA A 133 14.07 -6.65 17.42
C ALA A 133 13.95 -8.15 17.81
N THR A 134 12.74 -8.72 17.88
CA THR A 134 12.51 -10.08 18.39
C THR A 134 12.29 -11.06 17.22
N SER A 135 13.26 -11.97 17.05
CA SER A 135 13.56 -12.77 15.85
C SER A 135 12.57 -13.90 15.48
N ASN A 136 11.27 -13.65 15.49
CA ASN A 136 10.31 -14.57 14.86
C ASN A 136 9.34 -13.73 14.02
N PRO A 137 9.09 -14.06 12.74
CA PRO A 137 8.06 -13.40 11.95
C PRO A 137 6.69 -13.82 12.49
N LYS A 138 6.31 -13.24 13.64
CA LYS A 138 4.94 -13.20 14.10
C LYS A 138 4.13 -12.45 13.05
N THR A 139 2.97 -12.99 12.74
CA THR A 139 2.02 -12.42 11.80
C THR A 139 1.90 -10.91 11.98
N VAL A 140 1.91 -10.18 10.86
CA VAL A 140 1.94 -8.71 10.76
C VAL A 140 1.02 -7.98 11.77
N ARG A 141 -0.13 -8.58 12.10
CA ARG A 141 -1.07 -8.07 13.11
C ARG A 141 -0.49 -7.89 14.53
N GLU A 142 0.53 -8.66 14.95
CA GLU A 142 1.09 -8.57 16.31
C GLU A 142 2.22 -7.54 16.44
N LEU A 143 2.70 -6.96 15.34
CA LEU A 143 3.87 -6.06 15.32
C LEU A 143 3.51 -4.57 15.43
N ILE A 144 2.21 -4.23 15.38
CA ILE A 144 1.71 -2.85 15.45
C ILE A 144 1.28 -2.57 16.89
N SER A 145 2.23 -2.40 17.81
CA SER A 145 1.91 -1.97 19.18
C SER A 145 1.94 -0.44 19.35
N ASP A 146 2.50 0.29 18.39
CA ASP A 146 2.49 1.75 18.40
C ASP A 146 1.29 2.27 17.60
N PRO A 147 0.58 3.32 18.10
CA PRO A 147 -0.49 3.95 17.33
C PRO A 147 0.04 4.39 15.95
N PRO A 148 -0.78 4.29 14.88
CA PRO A 148 -0.35 4.63 13.54
C PRO A 148 0.22 6.04 13.52
N LEU A 149 1.42 6.19 12.96
CA LEU A 149 2.16 7.45 13.05
C LEU A 149 1.39 8.58 12.34
N TRP A 150 0.55 8.24 11.35
CA TRP A 150 -0.31 9.13 10.58
C TRP A 150 -1.28 8.33 9.70
N SER A 151 -2.49 8.86 9.45
CA SER A 151 -3.45 8.36 8.45
C SER A 151 -3.42 9.25 7.21
N LEU A 152 -3.14 8.67 6.04
CA LEU A 152 -2.86 9.42 4.81
C LEU A 152 -4.03 9.39 3.82
N GLU A 153 -5.14 10.04 4.15
CA GLU A 153 -6.24 10.24 3.19
C GLU A 153 -6.15 11.61 2.51
N GLU A 154 -5.94 12.70 3.26
CA GLU A 154 -5.98 14.07 2.69
C GLU A 154 -4.65 14.56 2.09
N SER A 155 -3.55 13.82 2.24
CA SER A 155 -2.21 14.30 1.84
C SER A 155 -1.40 13.28 1.03
N ALA A 156 -2.04 12.24 0.47
CA ALA A 156 -1.31 11.22 -0.29
C ALA A 156 -0.56 11.75 -1.52
N GLY A 157 -0.96 12.91 -2.03
CA GLY A 157 -0.25 13.62 -3.11
C GLY A 157 1.03 14.32 -2.67
N ASP A 158 1.17 14.68 -1.40
CA ASP A 158 2.28 15.51 -0.91
C ASP A 158 3.46 14.69 -0.41
N TYR A 159 3.21 13.49 0.11
CA TYR A 159 4.24 12.63 0.65
C TYR A 159 4.83 11.70 -0.41
N LYS A 160 6.16 11.74 -0.54
CA LYS A 160 6.92 10.83 -1.41
C LYS A 160 7.35 9.59 -0.65
N LEU A 161 7.61 8.51 -1.38
CA LEU A 161 8.19 7.30 -0.81
C LEU A 161 9.54 7.59 -0.15
N SER A 162 10.36 8.46 -0.73
CA SER A 162 11.62 8.90 -0.13
C SER A 162 11.48 9.54 1.24
N ASP A 163 10.40 10.30 1.46
CA ASP A 163 10.17 11.01 2.72
C ASP A 163 9.91 10.04 3.89
N ILE A 164 9.44 8.84 3.55
CA ILE A 164 9.14 7.78 4.51
C ILE A 164 10.31 6.82 4.64
N PHE A 165 10.84 6.31 3.53
CA PHE A 165 11.87 5.25 3.53
C PHE A 165 13.29 5.77 3.78
N GLU A 166 13.60 7.03 3.50
CA GLU A 166 14.93 7.61 3.76
C GLU A 166 14.99 8.41 5.07
N ASN A 167 13.88 8.51 5.80
CA ASN A 167 13.86 9.23 7.06
C ASN A 167 14.69 8.47 8.11
N PRO A 168 15.72 9.09 8.71
CA PRO A 168 16.62 8.39 9.64
C PRO A 168 15.90 7.89 10.90
N LYS A 169 14.77 8.52 11.28
CA LYS A 169 13.97 8.10 12.44
C LYS A 169 13.21 6.80 12.18
N THR A 170 12.75 6.59 10.96
CA THR A 170 11.96 5.42 10.55
C THR A 170 12.86 4.27 10.09
N MET A 171 14.01 4.58 9.48
CA MET A 171 14.99 3.59 9.01
C MET A 171 15.50 2.66 10.12
N GLN A 172 15.73 3.17 11.33
CA GLN A 172 16.24 2.36 12.43
C GLN A 172 15.24 1.33 12.98
N LYS A 173 13.94 1.59 12.77
CA LYS A 173 12.86 0.80 13.34
C LYS A 173 12.20 -0.14 12.33
N GLY A 174 12.66 -0.18 11.07
CA GLY A 174 11.93 -0.87 10.01
C GLY A 174 10.57 -0.22 9.72
N ILE A 175 10.13 -0.28 8.47
CA ILE A 175 8.92 0.39 8.02
C ILE A 175 7.99 -0.64 7.41
N MET A 176 6.73 -0.59 7.83
CA MET A 176 5.66 -1.34 7.22
C MET A 176 4.60 -0.36 6.73
N VAL A 177 4.23 -0.52 5.46
CA VAL A 177 3.17 0.25 4.83
C VAL A 177 2.02 -0.70 4.58
N GLU A 178 0.89 -0.45 5.22
CA GLU A 178 -0.36 -1.15 4.96
C GLU A 178 -1.17 -0.34 3.95
N TYR A 179 -1.68 -1.04 2.94
CA TYR A 179 -2.54 -0.46 1.91
C TYR A 179 -3.89 -1.15 1.99
N LEU A 180 -4.90 -0.36 2.29
CA LEU A 180 -6.28 -0.79 2.39
C LEU A 180 -7.00 -0.33 1.13
N TYR A 181 -7.64 -1.27 0.44
CA TYR A 181 -8.38 -1.03 -0.78
C TYR A 181 -9.77 -1.60 -0.60
N ASP A 182 -10.78 -0.80 -0.96
CA ASP A 182 -12.19 -1.08 -0.74
C ASP A 182 -12.59 -1.19 0.74
N PHE A 183 -13.43 -0.26 1.17
CA PHE A 183 -13.94 -0.25 2.55
C PHE A 183 -15.26 -1.03 2.69
N GLY A 184 -15.89 -1.44 1.58
CA GLY A 184 -17.15 -2.19 1.59
C GLY A 184 -16.99 -3.69 1.81
N ASP A 185 -15.86 -4.26 1.39
CA ASP A 185 -15.62 -5.71 1.34
C ASP A 185 -14.96 -6.31 2.61
N MET A 186 -14.95 -5.57 3.73
CA MET A 186 -14.24 -5.97 4.97
C MET A 186 -15.09 -6.53 6.09
#